data_AF-A0A143HAU8-F1
#
_entry.id   AF-A0A143HAU8-F1
#
_cell.length_a   1.000
_cell.length_b   1.000
_cell.length_c   1.000
_cell.angle_alpha   90.00
_cell.angle_beta   90.00
_cell.angle_gamma   90.00
#
_symmetry.space_group_name_H-M   'P 1'
#
loop_
_entity.id
_entity.type
_entity.pdbx_description
1 polymer ?
#
loop_
_entity_poly.entity_id
_entity_poly.type
_entity_poly.pdbx_seq_one_letter_code
_entity_poly.pdbx_strand_id
1 'polypeptide(L)'
;MDTFKTSENDDGSYIDLEVLQHYLATGREVEFYYHKTKYYIANSSQGYILLEVFPGSDTESKDISDSFNDTNEFLLNVKIANTSLKEIFSKHTKNIEIVFIY
;
A
#
# COMPACT_ATOMS: atom_id res chain seq x y z
N MET A 1 9.58 -5.19 -31.55
CA MET A 1 9.50 -5.85 -30.24
C MET A 1 10.58 -5.23 -29.37
N ASP A 2 10.19 -4.94 -28.14
CA ASP A 2 10.96 -4.34 -27.04
C ASP A 2 11.39 -2.87 -27.18
N THR A 3 10.74 -2.01 -26.41
CA THR A 3 11.47 -1.22 -25.40
C THR A 3 10.53 -0.87 -24.24
N PHE A 4 10.85 -1.40 -23.06
CA PHE A 4 10.24 -1.07 -21.78
C PHE A 4 10.38 0.43 -21.47
N LYS A 5 9.27 1.08 -21.14
CA LYS A 5 9.22 2.34 -20.38
C LYS A 5 7.92 2.39 -19.59
N THR A 6 7.99 2.04 -18.32
CA THR A 6 7.02 2.50 -17.32
C THR A 6 7.78 3.39 -16.35
N SER A 7 7.81 4.67 -16.68
CA SER A 7 8.20 5.74 -15.77
C SER A 7 7.10 6.80 -15.83
N GLU A 8 6.58 7.14 -14.66
CA GLU A 8 5.73 8.29 -14.32
C GLU A 8 4.25 8.17 -14.72
N ASN A 9 3.38 7.92 -13.74
CA ASN A 9 1.93 8.05 -13.91
C ASN A 9 1.47 9.37 -13.26
N ASP A 10 1.37 10.39 -14.10
CA ASP A 10 0.81 11.72 -13.81
C ASP A 10 -0.72 11.76 -14.10
N ASP A 11 -1.43 10.62 -14.02
CA ASP A 11 -2.79 10.44 -14.56
C ASP A 11 -3.86 9.85 -13.61
N GLY A 12 -3.54 9.60 -12.34
CA GLY A 12 -4.49 8.97 -11.40
C GLY A 12 -4.60 7.45 -11.56
N SER A 13 -3.51 6.78 -11.92
CA SER A 13 -3.43 5.33 -12.03
C SER A 13 -3.72 4.60 -10.71
N TYR A 14 -4.70 3.70 -10.73
CA TYR A 14 -5.03 2.79 -9.64
C TYR A 14 -4.02 1.62 -9.61
N ILE A 15 -3.52 1.25 -8.43
CA ILE A 15 -2.82 -0.03 -8.22
C ILE A 15 -3.84 -1.08 -7.84
N ASP A 16 -3.84 -2.20 -8.56
CA ASP A 16 -4.61 -3.39 -8.18
C ASP A 16 -3.77 -4.33 -7.29
N LEU A 17 -4.40 -5.42 -6.84
CA LEU A 17 -3.74 -6.37 -5.93
C LEU A 17 -2.45 -6.97 -6.51
N GLU A 18 -2.43 -7.31 -7.80
CA GLU A 18 -1.28 -7.97 -8.41
C GLU A 18 -0.08 -7.02 -8.46
N VAL A 19 -0.32 -5.76 -8.82
CA VAL A 19 0.70 -4.72 -8.84
C VAL A 19 1.19 -4.42 -7.42
N LEU A 20 0.30 -4.33 -6.42
CA LEU A 20 0.69 -4.18 -5.03
C LEU A 20 1.57 -5.34 -4.55
N GLN A 21 1.15 -6.58 -4.81
CA GLN A 21 1.92 -7.77 -4.47
C GLN A 21 3.31 -7.76 -5.10
N HIS A 22 3.43 -7.31 -6.35
CA HIS A 22 4.72 -7.18 -7.01
C HIS A 22 5.64 -6.19 -6.27
N TYR A 23 5.14 -5.00 -5.92
CA TYR A 23 5.95 -4.00 -5.23
C TYR A 23 6.41 -4.48 -3.85
N LEU A 24 5.50 -5.06 -3.06
CA LEU A 24 5.84 -5.62 -1.76
C LEU A 24 6.77 -6.84 -1.90
N ALA A 25 6.68 -7.65 -2.95
CA ALA A 25 7.65 -8.73 -3.17
C ALA A 25 9.07 -8.20 -3.47
N THR A 26 9.19 -6.97 -3.98
CA THR A 26 10.47 -6.31 -4.27
C THR A 26 11.03 -5.48 -3.11
N GLY A 27 10.38 -5.51 -1.95
CA GLY A 27 10.85 -4.76 -0.79
C GLY A 27 10.41 -3.29 -0.76
N ARG A 28 9.52 -2.88 -1.67
CA ARG A 28 9.10 -1.49 -1.79
C ARG A 28 8.06 -1.10 -0.76
N GLU A 29 8.06 0.20 -0.45
CA GLU A 29 7.10 0.81 0.45
C GLU A 29 6.02 1.53 -0.38
N VAL A 30 4.79 1.57 0.13
CA VAL A 30 3.64 2.09 -0.63
C VAL A 30 2.87 3.07 0.23
N GLU A 31 2.68 4.27 -0.30
CA GLU A 31 1.86 5.32 0.28
C GLU A 31 0.56 5.49 -0.51
N PHE A 32 -0.59 5.45 0.16
CA PHE A 32 -1.89 5.52 -0.49
C PHE A 32 -2.95 6.19 0.38
N TYR A 33 -3.96 6.80 -0.25
CA TYR A 33 -5.18 7.21 0.41
C TYR A 33 -6.25 6.12 0.29
N TYR A 34 -6.98 5.89 1.37
CA TYR A 34 -8.21 5.11 1.39
C TYR A 34 -9.26 5.83 2.23
N HIS A 35 -10.43 6.14 1.63
CA HIS A 35 -11.47 6.98 2.27
C HIS A 35 -10.95 8.33 2.81
N LYS A 36 -10.02 8.98 2.08
CA LYS A 36 -9.35 10.24 2.44
C LYS A 36 -8.40 10.16 3.65
N THR A 37 -8.20 8.98 4.21
CA THR A 37 -7.16 8.74 5.21
C THR A 37 -5.91 8.24 4.50
N LYS A 38 -4.76 8.78 4.89
CA LYS A 38 -3.46 8.42 4.32
C LYS A 38 -2.88 7.23 5.08
N TYR A 39 -2.37 6.26 4.34
CA TYR A 39 -1.78 5.04 4.86
C TYR A 39 -0.41 4.80 4.23
N TYR A 40 0.45 4.14 5.01
CA TYR A 40 1.79 3.79 4.58
C TYR A 40 2.08 2.33 4.89
N ILE A 41 2.42 1.55 3.85
CA ILE A 41 2.99 0.21 4.01
C ILE A 41 4.50 0.37 4.07
N ALA A 42 5.06 0.29 5.28
CA ALA A 42 6.49 0.35 5.51
C ALA A 42 7.12 -1.03 5.45
N ASN A 43 8.34 -1.11 4.94
CA ASN A 43 9.16 -2.31 4.94
C ASN A 43 10.28 -2.16 5.96
N SER A 44 10.14 -2.81 7.10
CA SER A 44 11.16 -2.82 8.15
C SER A 44 12.01 -4.08 8.10
N SER A 45 13.08 -4.12 8.89
CA SER A 45 13.87 -5.35 9.10
C SER A 45 13.06 -6.50 9.74
N GLN A 46 11.89 -6.21 10.28
CA GLN A 46 10.99 -7.19 10.90
C GLN A 46 9.82 -7.59 9.99
N GLY A 47 9.76 -7.05 8.77
CA GLY A 47 8.70 -7.26 7.79
C GLY A 47 7.86 -6.01 7.53
N TYR A 48 6.71 -6.23 6.88
CA TYR A 48 5.74 -5.22 6.52
C TYR A 48 4.83 -4.83 7.67
N ILE A 49 4.60 -3.53 7.81
CA ILE A 49 3.65 -2.94 8.76
C ILE A 49 2.80 -1.90 8.04
N LEU A 50 1.55 -1.74 8.48
CA LEU A 50 0.65 -0.69 8.02
C LEU A 50 0.59 0.43 9.05
N LEU A 51 0.85 1.65 8.59
CA LEU A 51 0.75 2.88 9.37
C LEU A 51 -0.43 3.71 8.88
N GLU A 52 -1.12 4.37 9.79
CA GLU A 52 -2.08 5.44 9.48
C GLU A 52 -1.41 6.78 9.77
N VAL A 53 -1.37 7.68 8.78
CA VAL A 53 -0.76 9.00 8.88
C VAL A 53 -1.82 10.01 9.34
N PHE A 54 -1.51 10.80 10.39
CA PHE A 54 -2.47 11.75 10.95
C PHE A 54 -2.79 12.90 9.98
N PRO A 55 -4.06 13.36 9.90
CA PRO A 55 -4.42 14.49 9.05
C PRO A 55 -3.60 15.74 9.37
N GLY A 56 -3.00 16.34 8.34
CA GLY A 56 -2.19 17.56 8.47
C GLY A 56 -0.75 17.34 8.92
N SER A 57 -0.28 16.08 8.97
CA SER A 57 1.11 15.73 9.21
C SER A 57 1.64 14.80 8.12
N ASP A 58 2.91 14.98 7.76
CA ASP A 58 3.65 14.07 6.87
C ASP A 58 4.55 13.09 7.63
N THR A 59 4.71 13.29 8.94
CA THR A 59 5.66 12.54 9.76
C THR A 59 5.03 11.84 10.96
N GLU A 60 3.85 12.28 11.40
CA GLU A 60 3.14 11.64 12.50
C GLU A 60 2.26 10.52 11.97
N SER A 61 2.59 9.31 12.40
CA SER A 61 1.84 8.11 12.08
C SER A 61 1.62 7.25 13.31
N LYS A 62 0.65 6.35 13.22
CA LYS A 62 0.45 5.29 14.21
C LYS A 62 0.46 3.94 13.51
N ASP A 63 1.10 2.97 14.14
CA ASP A 63 1.06 1.58 13.73
C ASP A 63 -0.37 1.05 13.91
N ILE A 64 -0.95 0.47 12.86
CA ILE A 64 -2.29 -0.12 12.91
C ILE A 64 -2.29 -1.62 12.60
N SER A 65 -1.11 -2.23 12.50
CA SER A 65 -0.95 -3.67 12.33
C SER A 65 0.28 -4.20 13.07
N ASP A 66 0.29 -5.51 13.30
CA ASP A 66 1.54 -6.23 13.61
C ASP A 66 2.46 -6.25 12.37
N SER A 67 3.70 -6.70 12.56
CA SER A 67 4.68 -6.91 11.50
C SER A 67 4.57 -8.30 10.88
N PHE A 68 4.68 -8.39 9.55
CA PHE A 68 4.58 -9.63 8.79
C PHE A 68 5.74 -9.77 7.80
N ASN A 69 6.46 -10.90 7.86
CA ASN A 69 7.54 -11.20 6.91
C ASN A 69 7.04 -11.79 5.58
N ASP A 70 5.83 -12.36 5.57
CA ASP A 70 5.21 -12.88 4.35
C ASP A 70 4.19 -11.88 3.79
N THR A 71 4.36 -11.50 2.52
CA THR A 71 3.49 -10.53 1.84
C THR A 71 2.04 -11.00 1.75
N ASN A 72 1.79 -12.30 1.54
CA ASN A 72 0.42 -12.79 1.44
C ASN A 72 -0.27 -12.79 2.81
N GLU A 73 0.44 -13.20 3.86
CA GLU A 73 -0.05 -13.10 5.23
C GLU A 73 -0.33 -11.65 5.62
N PHE A 74 0.57 -10.72 5.28
CA PHE A 74 0.37 -9.29 5.48
C PHE A 74 -0.94 -8.82 4.82
N LEU A 75 -1.09 -9.07 3.51
CA LEU A 75 -2.25 -8.61 2.75
C LEU A 75 -3.57 -9.25 3.22
N LEU A 76 -3.54 -10.48 3.73
CA LEU A 76 -4.72 -11.19 4.24
C LEU A 76 -5.12 -10.75 5.65
N ASN A 77 -4.16 -10.56 6.55
CA ASN A 77 -4.41 -10.36 7.98
C ASN A 77 -4.53 -8.89 8.38
N VAL A 78 -3.82 -7.99 7.68
CA VAL A 78 -3.86 -6.56 7.98
C VAL A 78 -5.14 -5.94 7.42
N LYS A 79 -5.83 -5.17 8.28
CA LYS A 79 -7.18 -4.67 8.01
C LYS A 79 -7.32 -3.18 8.29
N ILE A 80 -8.10 -2.51 7.46
CA ILE A 80 -8.63 -1.17 7.69
C ILE A 80 -10.15 -1.30 7.86
N ALA A 81 -10.68 -0.86 9.00
CA ALA A 81 -12.12 -0.97 9.31
C ALA A 81 -12.70 -2.38 9.02
N ASN A 82 -12.03 -3.42 9.52
CA ASN A 82 -12.36 -4.84 9.33
C ASN A 82 -12.25 -5.39 7.89
N THR A 83 -11.80 -4.61 6.92
CA THR A 83 -11.57 -5.06 5.53
C THR A 83 -10.07 -5.29 5.32
N SER A 84 -9.68 -6.45 4.81
CA SER A 84 -8.26 -6.75 4.57
C SER A 84 -7.68 -5.91 3.43
N LEU A 85 -6.35 -5.69 3.45
CA LEU A 85 -5.67 -5.03 2.33
C LEU A 85 -5.89 -5.80 1.02
N LYS A 86 -5.87 -7.14 1.07
CA LYS A 86 -6.21 -7.97 -0.09
C LYS A 86 -7.59 -7.62 -0.65
N GLU A 87 -8.62 -7.54 0.19
CA GLU A 87 -9.97 -7.19 -0.26
C GLU A 87 -10.08 -5.75 -0.76
N ILE A 88 -9.36 -4.82 -0.15
CA ILE A 88 -9.32 -3.40 -0.54
C ILE A 88 -8.77 -3.28 -1.96
N PHE A 89 -7.60 -3.87 -2.23
CA PHE A 89 -6.90 -3.80 -3.51
C PHE A 89 -7.46 -4.77 -4.58
N SER A 90 -8.22 -5.82 -4.20
CA SER A 90 -8.88 -6.72 -5.16
C SER A 90 -10.09 -6.10 -5.86
N LYS A 91 -10.74 -5.12 -5.23
CA LYS A 91 -12.06 -4.63 -5.68
C LYS A 91 -11.98 -3.52 -6.74
N HIS A 92 -10.81 -3.24 -7.31
CA HIS A 92 -10.55 -2.08 -8.21
C HIS A 92 -11.31 -0.83 -7.72
N THR A 93 -11.14 -0.50 -6.44
CA THR A 93 -11.94 0.55 -5.83
C THR A 93 -11.42 1.90 -6.26
N LYS A 94 -12.30 2.75 -6.80
CA LYS A 94 -12.05 4.18 -7.06
C LYS A 94 -11.65 4.97 -5.79
N ASN A 95 -11.60 4.32 -4.64
CA ASN A 95 -11.35 4.88 -3.32
C ASN A 95 -9.91 4.68 -2.85
N ILE A 96 -9.06 4.03 -3.65
CA ILE A 96 -7.63 3.96 -3.42
C ILE A 96 -6.95 4.92 -4.39
N GLU A 97 -6.15 5.82 -3.84
CA GLU A 97 -5.29 6.71 -4.62
C GLU A 97 -3.87 6.48 -4.16
N ILE A 98 -2.98 6.15 -5.09
CA ILE A 98 -1.57 5.90 -4.77
C ILE A 98 -0.85 7.23 -4.80
N VAL A 99 -0.11 7.52 -3.73
CA VAL A 99 0.65 8.76 -3.58
C VAL A 99 2.08 8.52 -4.07
N PHE A 100 2.77 7.54 -3.48
CA PHE A 100 4.15 7.21 -3.83
C PHE A 100 4.46 5.73 -3.64
N ILE A 101 5.47 5.28 -4.36
CA ILE A 101 6.08 3.96 -4.24
C ILE A 101 7.59 4.19 -4.11
N TYR A 102 8.16 3.78 -2.97
CA TYR A 102 9.58 3.97 -2.66
C TYR A 102 10.36 2.69 -3.01
#